data_AF-A0A847QRW5-F1
#
_entry.id   AF-A0A847QRW5-F1
#
_cell.length_a   1.000
_cell.length_b   1.000
_cell.length_c   1.000
_cell.angle_alpha   90.00
_cell.angle_beta   90.00
_cell.angle_gamma   90.00
#
_symmetry.space_group_name_H-M   'P 1'
#
loop_
_entity.id
_entity.type
_entity.pdbx_description
1 polymer ?
#
loop_
_entity_poly.entity_id
_entity_poly.type
_entity_poly.pdbx_seq_one_letter_code
_entity_poly.pdbx_strand_id
1 'polypeptide(L)'
;YYYDAFGNILESTGDVNNNITYAGYQYDEETGLYYLNARMYEPKIARFLQEDTYRGDPMDPLSLNLYAYCAYNPIMYYDPTGHFSIFSGDDWRKLARNIKEVTIGITD
;
A
#
# COMPACT_ATOMS: atom_id res chain seq x y z
N TYR A 1 -9.06 13.32 -3.96
CA TYR A 1 -9.20 12.04 -4.67
C TYR A 1 -10.12 11.12 -3.88
N TYR A 2 -11.01 10.43 -4.57
CA TYR A 2 -11.81 9.32 -4.06
C TYR A 2 -11.43 8.06 -4.82
N TYR A 3 -11.29 6.95 -4.09
CA TYR A 3 -10.86 5.68 -4.64
C TYR A 3 -11.87 4.57 -4.30
N ASP A 4 -11.91 3.53 -5.13
CA ASP A 4 -12.47 2.25 -4.69
C ASP A 4 -11.52 1.51 -3.74
N ALA A 5 -11.91 0.31 -3.31
CA ALA A 5 -11.12 -0.50 -2.38
C ALA A 5 -9.71 -0.82 -2.90
N PHE A 6 -9.54 -0.96 -4.21
CA PHE A 6 -8.29 -1.39 -4.85
C PHE A 6 -7.46 -0.23 -5.40
N GLY A 7 -7.90 1.01 -5.20
CA GLY A 7 -7.17 2.19 -5.62
C GLY A 7 -7.51 2.68 -7.02
N ASN A 8 -8.61 2.24 -7.64
CA ASN A 8 -9.09 2.91 -8.85
C ASN A 8 -9.62 4.29 -8.48
N ILE A 9 -9.17 5.33 -9.19
CA ILE A 9 -9.64 6.71 -8.98
C ILE A 9 -11.08 6.81 -9.48
N LEU A 10 -12.02 7.09 -8.58
CA LEU A 10 -13.42 7.32 -8.89
C LEU A 10 -13.69 8.80 -9.17
N GLU A 11 -13.00 9.68 -8.43
CA GLU A 11 -13.11 11.12 -8.58
C GLU A 11 -11.79 11.79 -8.15
N SER A 12 -11.40 12.83 -8.89
CA SER A 12 -10.28 13.71 -8.55
C SER A 12 -10.75 15.15 -8.67
N THR A 13 -10.29 16.01 -7.76
CA THR A 13 -10.63 17.44 -7.72
C THR A 13 -9.37 18.26 -7.49
N GLY A 14 -9.37 19.49 -7.99
CA GLY A 14 -8.23 20.41 -7.96
C GLY A 14 -7.42 20.42 -9.25
N ASP A 15 -6.63 21.48 -9.43
CA ASP A 15 -5.88 21.76 -10.67
C ASP A 15 -4.38 21.42 -10.56
N VAL A 16 -3.93 20.97 -9.39
CA VAL A 16 -2.53 20.62 -9.15
C VAL A 16 -2.29 19.18 -9.59
N ASN A 17 -1.31 18.97 -10.46
CA ASN A 17 -0.85 17.63 -10.79
C ASN A 17 -0.15 17.02 -9.56
N ASN A 18 -0.72 15.94 -9.03
CA ASN A 18 -0.19 15.20 -7.90
C ASN A 18 -0.08 13.73 -8.28
N ASN A 19 1.15 13.25 -8.40
CA ASN A 19 1.47 11.86 -8.70
C ASN A 19 1.53 10.97 -7.45
N ILE A 20 1.49 11.52 -6.22
CA ILE A 20 1.45 10.72 -5.00
C ILE A 20 -0.01 10.58 -4.54
N THR A 21 -0.57 9.38 -4.67
CA THR A 21 -2.02 9.19 -4.57
C THR A 21 -2.36 8.00 -3.65
N TYR A 22 -3.01 6.95 -4.15
CA TYR A 22 -3.53 5.84 -3.36
C TYR A 22 -2.45 5.23 -2.45
N ALA A 23 -2.77 5.12 -1.15
CA ALA A 23 -1.88 4.60 -0.10
C ALA A 23 -0.46 5.21 -0.07
N GLY A 24 -0.28 6.41 -0.64
CA GLY A 24 1.01 7.10 -0.74
C GLY A 24 1.91 6.62 -1.87
N TYR A 25 1.40 5.84 -2.82
CA TYR A 25 2.16 5.35 -3.96
C TYR A 25 2.24 6.40 -5.08
N GLN A 26 3.28 6.28 -5.90
CA GLN A 26 3.42 7.08 -7.11
C GLN A 26 2.54 6.50 -8.22
N TYR A 27 1.63 7.30 -8.74
CA TYR A 27 0.73 6.98 -9.84
C TYR A 27 1.26 7.56 -11.15
N ASP A 28 1.23 6.73 -12.19
CA ASP A 28 1.49 7.12 -13.56
C ASP A 28 0.15 7.24 -14.30
N GLU A 29 -0.22 8.47 -14.67
CA GLU A 29 -1.49 8.77 -15.34
C GLU A 29 -1.55 8.19 -16.76
N GLU A 30 -0.42 8.01 -17.44
CA GLU A 30 -0.38 7.50 -18.81
C GLU A 30 -0.74 6.01 -18.85
N THR A 31 -0.19 5.24 -17.90
CA THR A 31 -0.41 3.79 -17.81
C THR A 31 -1.56 3.40 -16.87
N GLY A 32 -1.91 4.28 -15.92
CA GLY A 32 -2.87 4.01 -14.86
C GLY A 32 -2.35 3.06 -13.78
N LEU A 33 -1.02 2.96 -13.63
CA LEU A 33 -0.34 2.05 -12.71
C LEU A 33 0.21 2.78 -11.48
N TYR A 34 0.38 2.03 -10.39
CA TYR A 34 1.09 2.49 -9.20
C TYR A 34 2.46 1.85 -9.11
N TYR A 35 3.49 2.66 -8.82
CA TYR A 35 4.82 2.17 -8.48
C TYR A 35 4.94 1.98 -6.96
N LEU A 36 5.14 0.73 -6.53
CA LEU A 36 5.31 0.34 -5.13
C LEU A 36 6.75 -0.10 -4.87
N ASN A 37 7.73 0.69 -5.31
CA ASN A 37 9.17 0.46 -5.17
C ASN A 37 9.72 -0.79 -5.89
N ALA A 38 9.25 -1.99 -5.53
CA ALA A 38 9.69 -3.24 -6.15
C ALA A 38 8.88 -3.60 -7.40
N ARG A 39 7.59 -3.24 -7.43
CA ARG A 39 6.64 -3.73 -8.44
C ARG A 39 5.67 -2.64 -8.90
N MET A 40 5.11 -2.86 -10.09
CA MET A 40 4.01 -2.09 -10.65
C MET A 40 2.70 -2.78 -10.29
N TYR A 41 1.78 -2.02 -9.71
CA TYR A 41 0.46 -2.46 -9.31
C TYR A 41 -0.60 -1.90 -10.26
N GLU A 42 -1.46 -2.77 -10.78
CA GLU A 42 -2.60 -2.39 -11.61
C GLU A 42 -3.90 -2.48 -10.78
N PRO A 43 -4.54 -1.34 -10.47
CA PRO A 43 -5.74 -1.30 -9.64
C PRO A 43 -6.97 -1.89 -10.36
N LYS A 44 -7.01 -1.84 -11.71
CA LYS A 44 -8.13 -2.33 -12.51
C LYS A 44 -8.34 -3.84 -12.39
N ILE A 45 -7.25 -4.59 -12.23
CA ILE A 45 -7.25 -6.05 -12.08
C ILE A 45 -6.83 -6.49 -10.67
N ALA A 46 -6.64 -5.54 -9.75
CA ALA A 46 -6.33 -5.79 -8.34
C ALA A 46 -5.08 -6.66 -8.11
N ARG A 47 -4.00 -6.45 -8.88
CA ARG A 47 -2.75 -7.21 -8.74
C ARG A 47 -1.51 -6.51 -9.25
N PHE A 48 -0.36 -7.05 -8.87
CA PHE A 48 0.93 -6.68 -9.46
C PHE A 48 1.08 -7.22 -10.88
N LEU A 49 1.90 -6.53 -11.69
CA LEU A 49 2.25 -6.96 -13.04
C LEU A 49 3.48 -7.89 -13.06
N GLN A 50 4.34 -7.79 -12.05
CA GLN A 50 5.51 -8.64 -11.88
C GLN A 50 5.31 -9.67 -10.76
N GLU A 51 5.95 -10.83 -10.90
CA GLU A 51 6.08 -11.79 -9.81
C GLU A 51 6.86 -11.19 -8.65
N ASP A 52 6.42 -11.50 -7.44
CA ASP A 52 7.17 -11.24 -6.23
C ASP A 52 8.48 -12.04 -6.21
N THR A 53 9.59 -11.38 -5.85
CA THR A 53 10.85 -12.07 -5.56
C THR A 53 10.78 -12.86 -4.26
N TYR A 54 9.90 -12.45 -3.33
CA TYR A 54 9.55 -13.23 -2.16
C TYR A 54 8.56 -14.34 -2.56
N ARG A 55 8.92 -15.60 -2.32
CA ARG A 55 8.16 -16.75 -2.85
C ARG A 55 6.95 -17.16 -2.00
N GLY A 56 6.64 -16.39 -0.96
CA GLY A 56 5.63 -16.74 0.03
C GLY A 56 6.13 -17.71 1.09
N ASP A 57 5.28 -17.92 2.09
CA ASP A 57 5.43 -18.95 3.12
C ASP A 57 4.66 -20.21 2.68
N PRO A 58 5.31 -21.39 2.60
CA PRO A 58 4.63 -22.66 2.31
C PRO A 58 3.48 -23.01 3.25
N MET A 59 3.45 -22.44 4.46
CA MET A 59 2.39 -22.62 5.45
C MET A 59 1.24 -21.61 5.32
N ASP A 60 1.38 -20.59 4.47
CA ASP A 60 0.33 -19.64 4.11
C ASP A 60 0.03 -19.69 2.60
N PRO A 61 -0.98 -20.47 2.18
CA PRO A 61 -1.33 -20.62 0.78
C PRO A 61 -1.67 -19.32 0.05
N LEU A 62 -2.14 -18.29 0.75
CA LEU A 62 -2.47 -17.00 0.12
C LEU A 62 -1.20 -16.26 -0.30
N SER A 63 -0.13 -16.36 0.50
CA SER A 63 1.16 -15.74 0.22
C SER A 63 1.87 -16.34 -1.00
N LEU A 64 1.50 -17.54 -1.43
CA LEU A 64 2.07 -18.22 -2.60
C LEU A 64 1.62 -17.61 -3.93
N ASN A 65 0.62 -16.72 -3.92
CA ASN A 65 0.23 -15.96 -5.09
C ASN A 65 1.15 -14.76 -5.28
N LEU A 66 2.16 -14.93 -6.13
CA LEU A 66 3.23 -13.94 -6.35
C LEU A 66 2.76 -12.62 -7.00
N TYR A 67 1.49 -12.52 -7.38
CA TYR A 67 0.90 -11.30 -7.95
C TYR A 67 -0.10 -10.62 -7.01
N ALA A 68 -0.41 -11.23 -5.86
CA ALA A 68 -1.43 -10.71 -4.96
C ALA A 68 -1.01 -9.38 -4.33
N TYR A 69 -1.93 -8.41 -4.36
CA TYR A 69 -1.82 -7.18 -3.57
C TYR A 69 -2.63 -7.33 -2.29
N CYS A 70 -2.01 -7.04 -1.14
CA CYS A 70 -2.72 -6.95 0.15
C CYS A 70 -3.51 -8.19 0.56
N ALA A 71 -3.07 -9.39 0.16
CA ALA A 71 -3.80 -10.64 0.32
C ALA A 71 -5.28 -10.52 -0.12
N TYR A 72 -5.55 -9.72 -1.16
CA TYR A 72 -6.88 -9.39 -1.67
C TYR A 72 -7.79 -8.62 -0.68
N ASN A 73 -7.22 -8.01 0.36
CA ASN A 73 -7.94 -7.20 1.35
C ASN A 73 -7.28 -5.81 1.56
N PRO A 74 -7.31 -4.93 0.55
CA PRO A 74 -6.67 -3.61 0.57
C PRO A 74 -7.36 -2.58 1.49
N ILE A 75 -8.51 -2.93 2.08
CA ILE A 75 -9.17 -2.10 3.10
C ILE A 75 -8.45 -2.23 4.44
N MET A 76 -7.96 -3.44 4.74
CA MET A 76 -7.30 -3.75 6.01
C MET A 76 -5.77 -3.64 5.92
N TYR A 77 -5.21 -3.82 4.72
CA TYR A 77 -3.78 -3.87 4.50
C TYR A 77 -3.35 -2.91 3.40
N TYR A 78 -2.08 -2.50 3.47
CA TYR A 78 -1.39 -1.81 2.39
C TYR A 78 0.04 -2.36 2.28
N ASP A 79 0.73 -2.16 1.14
CA ASP A 79 2.08 -2.68 0.90
C ASP A 79 3.08 -1.53 0.67
N PRO A 80 3.87 -1.16 1.69
CA PRO A 80 4.83 -0.05 1.59
C PRO A 80 6.01 -0.31 0.65
N THR A 81 6.30 -1.59 0.38
CA THR A 81 7.56 -2.01 -0.26
C THR A 81 7.36 -2.70 -1.61
N GLY A 82 6.11 -3.05 -1.91
CA GLY A 82 5.77 -3.92 -3.01
C GLY A 82 6.23 -5.36 -2.76
N HIS A 83 6.29 -5.85 -1.53
CA HIS A 83 6.65 -7.24 -1.20
C HIS A 83 5.80 -7.84 -0.08
N PHE A 84 5.39 -7.02 0.89
CA PHE A 84 4.68 -7.51 2.06
C PHE A 84 3.65 -6.49 2.50
N SER A 85 2.45 -6.99 2.75
CA SER A 85 1.35 -6.16 3.19
C SER A 85 1.39 -6.04 4.71
N ILE A 86 1.17 -4.83 5.20
CA ILE A 86 1.08 -4.54 6.64
C ILE A 86 -0.33 -4.14 6.99
N PHE A 87 -0.74 -4.49 8.20
CA PHE A 87 -2.05 -4.11 8.70
C PHE A 87 -2.06 -2.60 8.93
N SER A 88 -3.01 -1.90 8.32
CA SER A 88 -3.17 -0.44 8.48
C SER A 88 -3.35 -0.05 9.96
N GLY A 89 -3.88 -0.98 10.77
CA GLY A 89 -4.02 -0.82 12.21
C GLY A 89 -2.73 -0.98 13.02
N ASP A 90 -1.60 -1.39 12.46
CA ASP A 90 -0.34 -1.52 13.21
C ASP A 90 0.49 -0.22 13.18
N ASP A 91 0.35 0.59 12.14
CA ASP A 91 1.06 1.86 12.06
C ASP A 91 0.57 2.90 13.06
N TRP A 92 -0.74 3.01 13.29
CA TRP A 92 -1.22 3.92 14.32
C TRP A 92 -0.71 3.53 15.71
N ARG A 93 -0.52 2.22 15.97
CA ARG A 93 0.06 1.74 17.24
C ARG A 93 1.53 2.10 17.36
N LYS A 94 2.31 1.97 16.28
CA LYS A 94 3.72 2.37 16.25
C LYS A 94 3.88 3.88 16.42
N LEU A 95 3.10 4.68 15.68
CA LEU A 95 3.06 6.13 15.84
C LEU A 95 2.65 6.53 17.26
N ALA A 96 1.61 5.91 17.83
CA ALA A 96 1.17 6.21 19.18
C ALA A 96 2.21 5.84 20.26
N ARG A 97 2.99 4.75 20.07
CA ARG A 97 4.13 4.44 20.95
C ARG A 97 5.24 5.47 20.82
N ASN A 98 5.65 5.81 19.61
CA ASN A 98 6.70 6.80 19.38
C ASN A 98 6.32 8.18 19.94
N ILE A 99 5.06 8.60 19.81
CA ILE A 99 4.56 9.85 20.42
C ILE A 99 4.63 9.79 21.95
N LYS A 100 4.25 8.66 22.56
CA LYS A 100 4.40 8.49 24.02
C LYS A 100 5.86 8.58 24.43
N GLU A 101 6.76 7.88 23.76
CA GLU A 101 8.20 7.89 24.07
C GLU A 101 8.80 9.30 23.93
N VAL A 102 8.43 10.06 22.90
CA VAL A 102 8.84 11.46 22.72
C VAL A 102 8.25 12.38 23.79
N THR A 103 6.97 12.21 24.14
CA THR A 103 6.30 13.07 25.13
C THR A 103 6.81 12.83 26.55
N ILE A 104 7.14 11.59 26.89
CA ILE A 104 7.70 11.21 28.20
C ILE A 104 9.19 11.59 28.28
N GLY A 105 9.92 11.51 27.16
CA GLY A 105 11.34 11.90 27.06
C GLY A 105 11.61 13.42 27.00
N ILE A 106 10.57 14.27 26.98
CA ILE A 106 10.69 15.74 27.07
C ILE A 106 10.41 16.24 28.51
N THR A 107 9.92 15.36 29.40
CA THR A 107 9.57 15.72 30.78
C THR A 107 10.64 15.39 31.84
N ASP A 108 11.87 15.06 31.43
CA ASP A 108 13.04 14.90 32.33
C ASP A 108 14.08 16.02 32.13
#